data_AF-A0A225UXL7-F1
#
_entry.id   AF-A0A225UXL7-F1
#
_cell.length_a   1.000
_cell.length_b   1.000
_cell.length_c   1.000
_cell.angle_alpha   90.00
_cell.angle_beta   90.00
_cell.angle_gamma   90.00
#
_symmetry.space_group_name_H-M   'P 1'
#
loop_
_entity.id
_entity.type
_entity.pdbx_description
1 polymer ?
#
loop_
_entity_poly.entity_id
_entity_poly.type
_entity_poly.pdbx_seq_one_letter_code
_entity_poly.pdbx_strand_id
1 'polypeptide(L)'
;MLQIKALEAADDEGLPRGIFKAYHSWRWRFMKRHKLSIRARTRQGQTTPEDAAAAKAKFSVEVREMIIEHGITNVFNADQTAVFFEYLPSKTVSAKGARTIWVNAPAKIKSARRGVSRREHVQQENNSFRHGFDVRIWKEIYELQALHGRRIYGNPTAWWNSNISVAFLKYHFGSRDNLAEKILLLWDDFNGHWTDEVKD
;
A
#
# COMPACT_ATOMS: atom_id res chain seq x y z
N MET A 1 -2.09 16.95 11.19
CA MET A 1 -1.13 17.83 10.46
C MET A 1 -0.74 19.06 11.28
N LEU A 2 -1.59 20.10 11.43
CA LEU A 2 -1.19 21.36 12.07
C LEU A 2 -0.72 21.23 13.53
N GLN A 3 -1.35 20.33 14.30
CA GLN A 3 -0.94 20.06 15.69
C GLN A 3 0.47 19.49 15.75
N ILE A 4 0.75 18.46 14.95
CA ILE A 4 2.05 17.77 14.91
C ILE A 4 3.15 18.76 14.50
N LYS A 5 2.96 19.47 13.38
CA LYS A 5 3.95 20.47 12.90
C LYS A 5 4.23 21.58 13.91
N ALA A 6 3.21 22.02 14.65
CA ALA A 6 3.39 23.05 15.66
C ALA A 6 4.13 22.53 16.89
N LEU A 7 3.96 21.25 17.24
CA LEU A 7 4.72 20.61 18.31
C LEU A 7 6.18 20.35 17.90
N GLU A 8 6.42 19.94 16.65
CA GLU A 8 7.77 19.79 16.08
C GLU A 8 8.51 21.14 16.10
N ALA A 9 7.89 22.21 15.59
CA ALA A 9 8.49 23.54 15.65
C ALA A 9 8.73 24.03 17.08
N ALA A 10 7.89 23.63 18.04
CA ALA A 10 8.12 23.97 19.45
C ALA A 10 9.33 23.23 20.04
N ASP A 11 9.53 21.96 19.65
CA ASP A 11 10.70 21.16 20.05
C ASP A 11 11.99 21.74 19.44
N ASP A 12 11.94 22.15 18.17
CA ASP A 12 13.07 22.81 17.48
C ASP A 12 13.48 24.14 18.13
N GLU A 13 12.50 24.90 18.64
CA GLU A 13 12.71 26.14 19.40
C GLU A 13 13.09 25.88 20.88
N GLY A 14 13.28 24.62 21.27
CA GLY A 14 13.73 24.22 22.61
C GLY A 14 12.67 24.33 23.70
N LEU A 15 11.38 24.36 23.36
CA LEU A 15 10.31 24.42 24.35
C LEU A 15 10.17 23.09 25.10
N PRO A 16 10.16 23.09 26.44
CA PRO A 16 9.92 21.88 27.22
C PRO A 16 8.61 21.17 26.85
N ARG A 17 8.69 19.84 26.70
CA ARG A 17 7.55 18.99 26.39
C ARG A 17 6.42 19.21 27.41
N GLY A 18 5.25 19.61 26.92
CA GLY A 18 4.05 19.81 27.73
C GLY A 18 3.68 21.27 27.99
N ILE A 19 4.57 22.24 27.75
CA ILE A 19 4.25 23.68 27.83
C ILE A 19 3.36 24.09 26.66
N PHE A 20 3.80 23.80 25.44
CA PHE A 20 3.01 24.02 24.24
C PHE A 20 2.33 22.72 23.82
N LYS A 21 0.99 22.71 23.81
CA LYS A 21 0.19 21.51 23.46
C LYS A 21 -0.55 21.62 22.13
N ALA A 22 -0.42 22.74 21.42
CA ALA A 22 -1.12 23.00 20.16
C ALA A 22 -2.63 22.69 20.22
N TYR A 23 -3.31 23.15 21.29
CA TYR A 23 -4.73 22.90 21.54
C TYR A 23 -5.63 23.29 20.36
N HIS A 24 -6.85 22.74 20.31
CA HIS A 24 -7.83 23.05 19.27
C HIS A 24 -8.09 24.57 19.12
N SER A 25 -8.25 25.28 20.24
CA SER A 25 -8.46 26.73 20.26
C SER A 25 -7.31 27.52 19.63
N TRP A 26 -6.06 27.14 19.94
CA TRP A 26 -4.86 27.73 19.34
C TRP A 26 -4.82 27.47 17.83
N ARG A 27 -5.03 26.23 17.40
CA ARG A 27 -5.05 25.85 15.99
C ARG A 27 -6.10 26.63 15.21
N TRP A 28 -7.31 26.76 15.77
CA TRP A 28 -8.38 27.53 15.16
C TRP A 28 -8.04 29.02 15.03
N ARG A 29 -7.53 29.65 16.11
CA ARG A 29 -7.10 31.06 16.09
C ARG A 29 -5.95 31.31 15.12
N PHE A 30 -4.97 30.40 15.07
CA PHE A 30 -3.85 30.43 14.13
C PHE A 30 -4.36 30.39 12.68
N MET A 31 -5.21 29.42 12.34
CA MET A 31 -5.78 29.32 10.99
C MET A 31 -6.61 30.57 10.63
N LYS A 32 -7.39 31.11 11.56
CA LYS A 32 -8.18 32.33 11.33
C LYS A 32 -7.28 33.55 11.06
N ARG A 33 -6.24 33.75 11.87
CA ARG A 33 -5.29 34.87 11.74
C ARG A 33 -4.54 34.84 10.40
N HIS A 34 -4.08 33.66 10.00
CA HIS A 34 -3.30 33.48 8.77
C HIS A 34 -4.17 33.17 7.54
N LYS A 35 -5.49 33.32 7.64
CA LYS A 35 -6.44 33.07 6.55
C LYS A 35 -6.27 31.69 5.90
N LEU A 36 -6.09 30.65 6.73
CA LEU A 36 -5.94 29.27 6.30
C LEU A 36 -7.28 28.51 6.42
N SER A 37 -7.47 27.50 5.57
CA SER A 37 -8.61 26.59 5.62
C SER A 37 -8.17 25.13 5.47
N ILE A 38 -8.93 24.24 6.11
CA ILE A 38 -8.78 22.79 5.93
C ILE A 38 -9.53 22.42 4.65
N ARG A 39 -8.88 21.68 3.76
CA ARG A 39 -9.46 21.21 2.50
C ARG A 39 -9.27 19.71 2.37
N ALA A 40 -10.30 19.02 1.91
CA ALA A 40 -10.26 17.59 1.61
C ALA A 40 -10.14 17.37 0.10
N ARG A 41 -9.52 16.27 -0.31
CA ARG A 41 -9.46 15.88 -1.73
C ARG A 41 -10.86 15.49 -2.20
N THR A 42 -11.38 16.15 -3.25
CA THR A 42 -12.53 15.65 -4.01
C THR A 42 -12.03 14.62 -5.01
N ARG A 43 -12.21 13.33 -4.72
CA ARG A 43 -11.93 12.26 -5.68
C ARG A 43 -13.14 12.19 -6.62
N GLN A 44 -12.95 12.50 -7.90
CA GLN A 44 -13.86 11.97 -8.92
C GLN A 44 -13.40 10.54 -9.22
N GLY A 45 -14.29 9.58 -9.00
CA GLY A 45 -14.06 8.20 -9.44
C GLY A 45 -13.97 8.17 -10.97
N GLN A 46 -13.23 7.21 -11.49
CA GLN A 46 -13.25 6.93 -12.92
C GLN A 46 -14.64 6.38 -13.24
N THR A 47 -15.43 7.11 -14.01
CA THR A 47 -16.71 6.64 -14.52
C THR A 47 -16.43 5.40 -15.37
N THR A 48 -16.96 4.26 -14.96
CA THR A 48 -16.82 3.01 -15.74
C THR A 48 -17.56 3.16 -17.06
N PRO A 49 -16.92 2.92 -18.22
CA PRO A 49 -17.58 2.93 -19.53
C PRO A 49 -18.65 1.84 -19.62
N GLU A 50 -19.64 1.99 -20.50
CA GLU A 50 -20.66 0.97 -20.78
C GLU A 50 -20.04 -0.35 -21.26
N ASP A 51 -18.91 -0.29 -21.99
CA ASP A 51 -18.13 -1.45 -22.44
C ASP A 51 -17.66 -2.35 -21.28
N ALA A 52 -17.46 -1.77 -20.09
CA ALA A 52 -17.05 -2.54 -18.91
C ALA A 52 -18.15 -3.51 -18.45
N ALA A 53 -19.43 -3.16 -18.65
CA ALA A 53 -20.55 -4.03 -18.29
C ALA A 53 -20.62 -5.25 -19.22
N ALA A 54 -20.45 -5.04 -20.53
CA ALA A 54 -20.42 -6.12 -21.51
C ALA A 54 -19.21 -7.04 -21.31
N ALA A 55 -18.02 -6.48 -21.09
CA ALA A 55 -16.81 -7.24 -20.79
C ALA A 55 -16.97 -8.08 -19.51
N LYS A 56 -17.56 -7.50 -18.45
CA LYS A 56 -17.85 -8.23 -17.21
C LYS A 56 -18.82 -9.39 -17.42
N ALA A 57 -19.87 -9.18 -18.22
CA ALA A 57 -20.85 -10.22 -18.50
C ALA A 57 -20.20 -11.39 -19.26
N LYS A 58 -19.42 -11.10 -20.30
CA LYS A 58 -18.68 -12.11 -21.07
C LYS A 58 -17.70 -12.87 -20.19
N PHE A 59 -16.85 -12.18 -19.44
CA PHE A 59 -15.87 -12.79 -18.53
C PHE A 59 -16.54 -13.69 -17.48
N SER A 60 -17.69 -13.26 -16.93
CA SER A 60 -18.42 -14.08 -15.96
C SER A 60 -18.97 -15.38 -16.55
N VAL A 61 -19.27 -15.42 -17.85
CA VAL A 61 -19.72 -16.65 -18.51
C VAL A 61 -18.53 -17.59 -18.70
N GLU A 62 -17.43 -17.09 -19.25
CA GLU A 62 -16.19 -17.86 -19.48
C GLU A 62 -15.66 -18.49 -18.18
N VAL A 63 -15.65 -17.73 -17.08
CA VAL A 63 -15.24 -18.24 -15.76
C VAL A 63 -16.15 -19.39 -15.30
N ARG A 64 -17.47 -19.30 -15.51
CA ARG A 64 -18.40 -20.37 -15.12
C ARG A 64 -18.22 -21.62 -15.96
N GLU A 65 -18.04 -21.46 -17.27
CA GLU A 65 -17.78 -22.59 -18.17
C GLU A 65 -16.49 -23.31 -17.76
N MET A 66 -15.42 -22.56 -17.49
CA MET A 66 -14.15 -23.13 -17.03
C MET A 66 -14.29 -23.88 -15.69
N ILE A 67 -15.06 -23.33 -14.74
CA ILE A 67 -15.34 -23.99 -13.45
C ILE A 67 -16.01 -25.36 -13.68
N ILE A 68 -17.00 -25.43 -14.58
CA ILE A 68 -17.73 -26.67 -14.87
C ILE A 68 -16.83 -27.66 -15.60
N GLU A 69 -16.16 -27.21 -16.66
CA GLU A 69 -15.29 -28.05 -17.50
C GLU A 69 -14.17 -28.70 -16.70
N HIS A 70 -13.55 -27.93 -15.80
CA HIS A 70 -12.39 -28.38 -15.02
C HIS A 70 -12.77 -28.98 -13.66
N GLY A 71 -14.07 -29.02 -13.32
CA GLY A 71 -14.55 -29.51 -12.03
C GLY A 71 -13.99 -28.73 -10.85
N ILE A 72 -13.81 -27.42 -10.98
CA ILE A 72 -13.18 -26.58 -9.96
C ILE A 72 -14.16 -26.32 -8.82
N THR A 73 -13.77 -26.71 -7.61
CA THR A 73 -14.52 -26.52 -6.37
C THR A 73 -14.17 -25.20 -5.69
N ASN A 74 -12.91 -24.78 -5.82
CA ASN A 74 -12.33 -23.68 -5.06
C ASN A 74 -11.88 -22.55 -5.98
N VAL A 75 -12.51 -21.38 -5.83
CA VAL A 75 -12.20 -20.15 -6.55
C VAL A 75 -11.68 -19.11 -5.56
N PHE A 76 -10.48 -18.61 -5.78
CA PHE A 76 -9.84 -17.57 -4.98
C PHE A 76 -9.79 -16.27 -5.75
N ASN A 77 -9.98 -15.15 -5.05
CA ASN A 77 -9.73 -13.83 -5.58
C ASN A 77 -8.51 -13.24 -4.88
N ALA A 78 -7.56 -12.73 -5.64
CA ALA A 78 -6.38 -12.06 -5.13
C ALA A 78 -6.30 -10.64 -5.67
N ASP A 79 -5.95 -9.71 -4.78
CA ASP A 79 -5.68 -8.32 -5.12
C ASP A 79 -4.53 -7.79 -4.27
N GLN A 80 -3.80 -6.83 -4.81
CA GLN A 80 -2.70 -6.16 -4.11
C GLN A 80 -3.21 -4.91 -3.41
N THR A 81 -2.75 -4.69 -2.17
CA THR A 81 -3.04 -3.44 -1.46
C THR A 81 -1.74 -2.80 -1.00
N ALA A 82 -1.49 -1.58 -1.49
CA ALA A 82 -0.35 -0.79 -1.03
C ALA A 82 -0.53 -0.41 0.45
N VAL A 83 0.46 -0.76 1.27
CA VAL A 83 0.53 -0.36 2.67
C VAL A 83 1.45 0.86 2.78
N PHE A 84 0.90 1.99 3.21
CA PHE A 84 1.67 3.22 3.41
C PHE A 84 2.27 3.25 4.83
N PHE A 85 3.59 3.31 4.93
CA PHE A 85 4.31 3.49 6.19
C PHE A 85 4.11 4.89 6.81
N GLU A 86 3.79 5.88 5.99
CA GLU A 86 3.44 7.23 6.43
C GLU A 86 2.03 7.57 5.95
N TYR A 87 1.14 7.82 6.91
CA TYR A 87 -0.22 8.22 6.62
C TYR A 87 -0.24 9.65 6.09
N LEU A 88 -0.54 9.81 4.81
CA LEU A 88 -0.76 11.15 4.28
C LEU A 88 -2.05 11.72 4.86
N PRO A 89 -2.02 12.94 5.43
CA PRO A 89 -3.23 13.58 5.88
C PRO A 89 -4.22 13.70 4.72
N SER A 90 -5.42 13.13 4.86
CA SER A 90 -6.51 13.28 3.88
C SER A 90 -7.00 14.72 3.71
N LYS A 91 -6.52 15.60 4.58
CA LYS A 91 -6.85 17.02 4.65
C LYS A 91 -5.56 17.85 4.63
N THR A 92 -5.53 18.84 3.74
CA THR A 92 -4.43 19.81 3.63
C THR A 92 -4.85 21.15 4.21
N VAL A 93 -3.91 21.88 4.81
CA VAL A 93 -4.10 23.27 5.23
C VAL A 93 -3.61 24.17 4.10
N SER A 94 -4.48 24.99 3.51
CA SER A 94 -4.15 25.89 2.41
C SER A 94 -4.66 27.32 2.67
N ALA A 95 -4.19 28.28 1.89
CA ALA A 95 -4.75 29.64 1.90
C ALA A 95 -6.25 29.61 1.55
N LYS A 96 -7.05 30.38 2.30
CA LYS A 96 -8.48 30.54 2.07
C LYS A 96 -8.70 31.25 0.73
N GLY A 97 -9.49 30.62 -0.15
CA GLY A 97 -9.78 31.15 -1.49
C GLY A 97 -8.88 30.63 -2.62
N ALA A 98 -7.90 29.76 -2.32
CA ALA A 98 -7.10 29.12 -3.36
C ALA A 98 -7.98 28.27 -4.31
N ARG A 99 -7.86 28.52 -5.62
CA ARG A 99 -8.54 27.76 -6.69
C ARG A 99 -7.95 26.35 -6.86
N THR A 100 -6.63 26.24 -6.73
CA THR A 100 -5.88 24.99 -6.88
C THR A 100 -5.17 24.66 -5.57
N ILE A 101 -5.28 23.42 -5.11
CA ILE A 101 -4.58 22.93 -3.92
C ILE A 101 -3.46 22.02 -4.38
N TRP A 102 -2.23 22.48 -4.26
CA TRP A 102 -1.06 21.61 -4.37
C TRP A 102 -1.00 20.78 -3.10
N VAL A 103 -1.41 19.52 -3.20
CA VAL A 103 -1.10 18.54 -2.16
C VAL A 103 0.38 18.26 -2.32
N ASN A 104 1.18 18.67 -1.34
CA ASN A 104 2.49 18.07 -1.17
C ASN A 104 2.22 16.58 -0.94
N ALA A 105 2.33 15.79 -2.01
CA ALA A 105 2.77 14.42 -1.85
C ALA A 105 3.97 14.49 -0.90
N PRO A 106 4.18 13.49 -0.03
CA PRO A 106 5.48 13.41 0.59
C PRO A 106 6.43 13.45 -0.61
N ALA A 107 7.53 14.21 -0.50
CA ALA A 107 8.63 13.93 -1.41
C ALA A 107 8.71 12.40 -1.46
N LYS A 108 8.96 11.80 -2.63
CA LYS A 108 9.43 10.43 -2.62
C LYS A 108 10.77 10.43 -1.85
N ILE A 109 10.76 10.59 -0.53
CA ILE A 109 11.20 9.57 0.39
C ILE A 109 10.39 8.34 -0.09
N LYS A 110 10.77 7.65 -1.17
CA LYS A 110 12.00 6.86 -1.19
C LYS A 110 12.35 6.49 0.25
N SER A 111 11.37 5.91 0.94
CA SER A 111 11.57 4.92 2.00
C SER A 111 12.50 3.79 1.53
N ALA A 112 12.94 3.79 0.27
CA ALA A 112 14.21 3.25 -0.20
C ALA A 112 15.41 3.49 0.75
N ARG A 113 15.38 4.45 1.68
CA ARG A 113 16.45 4.60 2.68
C ARG A 113 16.34 3.70 3.92
N ARG A 114 15.23 3.00 4.17
CA ARG A 114 15.17 2.07 5.32
C ARG A 114 15.50 0.63 4.92
N GLY A 115 14.93 0.10 3.82
CA GLY A 115 15.21 -1.29 3.38
C GLY A 115 16.49 -1.53 2.56
N VAL A 116 17.04 -0.49 1.90
CA VAL A 116 18.20 -0.66 0.99
C VAL A 116 19.52 -0.49 1.73
N SER A 117 20.25 -1.58 1.92
CA SER A 117 21.60 -1.60 2.45
C SER A 117 22.63 -1.19 1.38
N ARG A 118 23.64 -0.40 1.77
CA ARG A 118 24.81 -0.14 0.92
C ARG A 118 25.74 -1.34 0.80
N ARG A 119 25.60 -2.32 1.69
CA ARG A 119 26.36 -3.58 1.67
C ARG A 119 25.55 -4.63 0.92
N GLU A 120 26.11 -5.15 -0.15
CA GLU A 120 25.41 -6.06 -1.06
C GLU A 120 24.95 -7.35 -0.38
N HIS A 121 25.82 -8.00 0.42
CA HIS A 121 25.44 -9.22 1.16
C HIS A 121 24.25 -8.97 2.11
N VAL A 122 24.21 -7.82 2.78
CA VAL A 122 23.08 -7.46 3.65
C VAL A 122 21.82 -7.19 2.82
N GLN A 123 21.95 -6.60 1.63
CA GLN A 123 20.80 -6.40 0.74
C GLN A 123 20.24 -7.73 0.23
N GLN A 124 21.11 -8.66 -0.14
CA GLN A 124 20.73 -10.01 -0.56
C GLN A 124 19.99 -10.72 0.58
N GLU A 125 20.53 -10.69 1.81
CA GLU A 125 19.82 -11.23 2.98
C GLU A 125 18.47 -10.56 3.21
N ASN A 126 18.40 -9.23 3.11
CA ASN A 126 17.13 -8.51 3.28
C ASN A 126 16.09 -8.96 2.25
N ASN A 127 16.49 -9.11 0.99
CA ASN A 127 15.60 -9.56 -0.06
C ASN A 127 15.15 -11.01 0.15
N SER A 128 16.07 -11.91 0.52
CA SER A 128 15.79 -13.34 0.67
C SER A 128 14.99 -13.67 1.94
N PHE A 129 15.38 -13.10 3.09
CA PHE A 129 14.83 -13.50 4.39
C PHE A 129 13.87 -12.48 4.99
N ARG A 130 14.01 -11.21 4.63
CA ARG A 130 13.27 -10.11 5.25
C ARG A 130 12.32 -9.43 4.27
N HIS A 131 12.02 -10.09 3.15
CA HIS A 131 11.09 -9.61 2.12
C HIS A 131 11.41 -8.18 1.63
N GLY A 132 12.68 -7.80 1.57
CA GLY A 132 13.12 -6.46 1.18
C GLY A 132 13.07 -5.40 2.30
N PHE A 133 12.72 -5.78 3.53
CA PHE A 133 12.83 -4.94 4.72
C PHE A 133 14.20 -5.06 5.37
N ASP A 134 14.62 -3.99 6.05
CA ASP A 134 15.82 -4.04 6.89
C ASP A 134 15.55 -4.75 8.22
N VAL A 135 16.63 -5.11 8.91
CA VAL A 135 16.59 -5.81 10.20
C VAL A 135 15.78 -5.10 11.30
N ARG A 136 15.67 -3.77 11.26
CA ARG A 136 14.98 -2.99 12.31
C ARG A 136 13.48 -3.08 12.11
N ILE A 137 13.01 -2.87 10.88
CA ILE A 137 11.59 -2.93 10.53
C ILE A 137 11.09 -4.37 10.46
N TRP A 138 11.96 -5.33 10.09
CA TRP A 138 11.58 -6.73 9.92
C TRP A 138 10.93 -7.34 11.17
N LYS A 139 11.35 -6.97 12.37
CA LYS A 139 10.77 -7.50 13.62
C LYS A 139 9.27 -7.20 13.69
N GLU A 140 8.89 -5.94 13.48
CA GLU A 140 7.49 -5.50 13.50
C GLU A 140 6.69 -6.12 12.34
N ILE A 141 7.28 -6.15 11.14
CA ILE A 141 6.63 -6.74 9.96
C ILE A 141 6.39 -8.23 10.13
N TYR A 142 7.37 -8.97 10.66
CA TYR A 142 7.26 -10.39 10.91
C TYR A 142 6.12 -10.70 11.88
N GLU A 143 6.05 -9.96 13.00
CA GLU A 143 4.96 -10.08 13.97
C GLU A 143 3.59 -9.78 13.34
N LEU A 144 3.48 -8.72 12.53
CA LEU A 144 2.24 -8.38 11.83
C LEU A 144 1.82 -9.46 10.83
N GLN A 145 2.77 -10.03 10.10
CA GLN A 145 2.51 -11.13 9.16
C GLN A 145 1.99 -12.36 9.89
N ALA A 146 2.65 -12.74 11.00
CA ALA A 146 2.25 -13.88 11.82
C ALA A 146 0.86 -13.67 12.45
N LEU A 147 0.60 -12.47 12.98
CA LEU A 147 -0.68 -12.13 13.62
C LEU A 147 -1.86 -12.19 12.64
N HIS A 148 -1.66 -11.73 11.39
CA HIS A 148 -2.75 -11.61 10.42
C HIS A 148 -2.79 -12.73 9.37
N GLY A 149 -1.81 -13.64 9.36
CA GLY A 149 -1.70 -14.68 8.34
C GLY A 149 -1.47 -14.12 6.92
N ARG A 150 -0.91 -12.91 6.81
CA ARG A 150 -0.66 -12.21 5.53
C ARG A 150 0.83 -12.10 5.27
N ARG A 151 1.23 -11.94 4.01
CA ARG A 151 2.62 -11.67 3.62
C ARG A 151 2.77 -10.22 3.18
N ILE A 152 3.77 -9.54 3.73
CA ILE A 152 4.09 -8.15 3.42
C ILE A 152 5.47 -8.14 2.77
N TYR A 153 5.60 -7.42 1.66
CA TYR A 153 6.85 -7.31 0.92
C TYR A 153 7.23 -5.84 0.74
N GLY A 154 8.51 -5.55 0.92
CA GLY A 154 9.12 -4.27 0.65
C GLY A 154 9.78 -4.29 -0.72
N ASN A 155 9.40 -3.34 -1.57
CA ASN A 155 10.08 -3.11 -2.86
C ASN A 155 10.34 -1.60 -2.99
N PRO A 156 11.55 -1.16 -3.41
CA PRO A 156 11.82 0.23 -3.72
C PRO A 156 10.81 0.92 -4.64
N THR A 157 10.18 0.19 -5.56
CA THR A 157 9.13 0.73 -6.45
C THR A 157 7.74 0.72 -5.82
N ALA A 158 7.57 0.06 -4.67
CA ALA A 158 6.30 -0.19 -4.00
C ALA A 158 5.28 -1.01 -4.82
N TRP A 159 5.72 -1.68 -5.89
CA TRP A 159 4.94 -2.61 -6.70
C TRP A 159 5.42 -4.03 -6.50
N TRP A 160 4.59 -5.03 -6.78
CA TRP A 160 5.08 -6.40 -6.89
C TRP A 160 5.99 -6.55 -8.12
N ASN A 161 6.90 -7.51 -8.04
CA ASN A 161 7.65 -8.03 -9.17
C ASN A 161 7.38 -9.54 -9.26
N SER A 162 7.85 -10.17 -10.33
CA SER A 162 7.68 -11.61 -10.57
C SER A 162 8.09 -12.46 -9.36
N ASN A 163 9.19 -12.13 -8.70
CA ASN A 163 9.65 -12.89 -7.52
C ASN A 163 8.64 -12.83 -6.36
N ILE A 164 8.05 -11.66 -6.11
CA ILE A 164 7.01 -11.49 -5.08
C ILE A 164 5.73 -12.23 -5.49
N SER A 165 5.35 -12.16 -6.77
CA SER A 165 4.22 -12.91 -7.34
C SER A 165 4.38 -14.42 -7.09
N VAL A 166 5.54 -15.00 -7.43
CA VAL A 166 5.85 -16.42 -7.19
C VAL A 166 5.84 -16.74 -5.69
N ALA A 167 6.43 -15.87 -4.85
CA ALA A 167 6.45 -16.09 -3.40
C ALA A 167 5.05 -16.09 -2.79
N PHE A 168 4.16 -15.22 -3.28
CA PHE A 168 2.74 -15.20 -2.92
C PHE A 168 2.06 -16.52 -3.30
N LEU A 169 2.22 -16.99 -4.54
CA LEU A 169 1.63 -18.24 -5.01
C LEU A 169 2.13 -19.44 -4.20
N LYS A 170 3.44 -19.53 -3.95
CA LYS A 170 4.04 -20.61 -3.14
C LYS A 170 3.52 -20.62 -1.71
N TYR A 171 3.39 -19.45 -1.09
CA TYR A 171 2.91 -19.35 0.30
C TYR A 171 1.44 -19.74 0.45
N HIS A 172 0.56 -19.33 -0.47
CA HIS A 172 -0.87 -19.59 -0.36
C HIS A 172 -1.33 -20.91 -1.00
N PHE A 173 -0.65 -21.35 -2.06
CA PHE A 173 -1.11 -22.47 -2.89
C PHE A 173 -0.06 -23.58 -3.09
N GLY A 174 1.20 -23.35 -2.68
CA GLY A 174 2.28 -24.33 -2.87
C GLY A 174 2.27 -25.49 -1.87
N SER A 175 1.60 -25.35 -0.73
CA SER A 175 1.52 -26.38 0.32
C SER A 175 0.11 -27.01 0.42
N ARG A 176 -0.61 -27.14 -0.70
CA ARG A 176 -1.94 -27.75 -0.73
C ARG A 176 -1.84 -29.27 -0.52
N ASP A 177 -2.76 -29.81 0.26
CA ASP A 177 -2.82 -31.26 0.56
C ASP A 177 -3.06 -32.10 -0.70
N ASN A 178 -3.83 -31.57 -1.65
CA ASN A 178 -4.13 -32.21 -2.92
C ASN A 178 -3.76 -31.29 -4.10
N LEU A 179 -2.62 -31.56 -4.73
CA LEU A 179 -2.17 -30.83 -5.92
C LEU A 179 -2.91 -31.25 -7.20
N ALA A 180 -3.57 -32.41 -7.21
CA ALA A 180 -4.39 -32.86 -8.33
C ALA A 180 -5.75 -32.14 -8.38
N GLU A 181 -6.20 -31.59 -7.24
CA GLU A 181 -7.37 -30.71 -7.20
C GLU A 181 -7.04 -29.39 -7.90
N LYS A 182 -7.81 -29.11 -8.97
CA LYS A 182 -7.72 -27.86 -9.70
C LYS A 182 -8.37 -26.75 -8.89
N ILE A 183 -7.70 -25.62 -8.81
CA ILE A 183 -8.21 -24.39 -8.21
C ILE A 183 -8.22 -23.30 -9.27
N LEU A 184 -9.11 -22.32 -9.11
CA LEU A 184 -9.11 -21.12 -9.94
C LEU A 184 -8.66 -19.92 -9.12
N LEU A 185 -7.62 -19.23 -9.58
CA LEU A 185 -7.22 -17.94 -9.05
C LEU A 185 -7.66 -16.83 -10.01
N LEU A 186 -8.53 -15.95 -9.53
CA LEU A 186 -8.84 -14.69 -10.18
C LEU A 186 -7.86 -13.64 -9.66
N TRP A 187 -7.09 -13.07 -10.59
CA TRP A 187 -6.05 -12.09 -10.29
C TRP A 187 -6.12 -10.94 -11.29
N ASP A 188 -5.75 -9.73 -10.87
CA ASP A 188 -5.80 -8.56 -11.75
C ASP A 188 -4.78 -8.63 -12.88
N ASP A 189 -5.02 -7.83 -13.92
CA ASP A 189 -4.19 -7.78 -15.14
C ASP A 189 -2.95 -6.89 -14.97
N PHE A 190 -2.16 -7.15 -13.92
CA PHE A 190 -0.90 -6.47 -13.69
C PHE A 190 0.26 -7.21 -14.35
N ASN A 191 1.15 -6.47 -15.02
CA ASN A 191 2.25 -7.05 -15.79
C ASN A 191 3.17 -7.99 -14.99
N GLY A 192 3.35 -7.75 -13.69
CA GLY A 192 4.13 -8.62 -12.80
C GLY A 192 3.50 -9.99 -12.51
N HIS A 193 2.27 -10.24 -12.97
CA HIS A 193 1.59 -11.53 -12.89
C HIS A 193 1.78 -12.39 -14.15
N TRP A 194 2.32 -11.81 -15.23
CA TRP A 194 2.35 -12.43 -16.55
C TRP A 194 3.74 -12.85 -17.03
N THR A 195 4.76 -12.83 -16.15
CA THR A 195 6.08 -13.34 -16.52
C THR A 195 6.10 -14.87 -16.53
N ASP A 196 7.02 -15.45 -17.28
CA ASP A 196 7.06 -16.90 -17.49
C ASP A 196 7.21 -17.64 -16.15
N GLU A 197 7.98 -17.11 -15.22
CA GLU A 197 8.17 -17.71 -13.88
C GLU A 197 6.91 -17.71 -13.01
N VAL A 198 5.92 -16.86 -13.32
CA VAL A 198 4.64 -16.81 -12.60
C VAL A 198 3.61 -17.76 -13.23
N LYS A 199 3.77 -18.07 -14.52
CA LYS A 199 2.89 -18.97 -15.27
C LYS A 199 3.28 -20.43 -15.11
N ASP A 200 4.57 -20.69 -14.90
CA ASP A 200 5.16 -22.01 -14.65
C ASP A 200 4.84 -22.55 -13.25
#